data_AF-A0A418LVL9-F1
#
_entry.id   AF-A0A418LVL9-F1
#
_cell.length_a   1.000
_cell.length_b   1.000
_cell.length_c   1.000
_cell.angle_alpha   90.00
_cell.angle_beta   90.00
_cell.angle_gamma   90.00
#
_symmetry.space_group_name_H-M   'P 1'
#
loop_
_entity.id
_entity.type
_entity.pdbx_description
1 polymer ?
#
loop_
_entity_poly.entity_id
_entity_poly.type
_entity_poly.pdbx_seq_one_letter_code
_entity_poly.pdbx_strand_id
1 'polypeptide(L)'
;PQPPVSTAPQAGPGQVSKATFAVDLLQALGIQPQQGGTFADITASNPDFGYVTAAANTGILPADGPDLYGVLDQVPLAEADAAVWAALGIGTPSDEPGGSASAWGNVVGLNPTGLSTTQPLTLTGLQTFLQNLHTLQQGYQLDANGVLHVVYPVANEYNATFSQMPPDVLSTLYANPTAVQSAITQTYQFFDGITAHLQGIDMQVSLPNPMGSSWFAYAVSGGTLQYSLNSGNTWTTVTALDTRNLTEQGLTGGSSLWLKAPENGGMSITYNELAPATQGVGSSVVLGEIQLQNNDGTWTVQRVNVNG
;
A
#
# COMPACT_ATOMS: atom_id res chain seq x y z
N PRO A 1 -6.65 -32.13 34.29
CA PRO A 1 -6.99 -30.73 33.93
C PRO A 1 -7.49 -30.69 32.48
N GLN A 2 -8.73 -30.24 32.27
CA GLN A 2 -9.21 -29.98 30.93
C GLN A 2 -8.40 -28.79 30.37
N PRO A 3 -7.87 -28.86 29.14
CA PRO A 3 -7.16 -27.73 28.57
C PRO A 3 -8.09 -26.50 28.54
N PRO A 4 -7.55 -25.28 28.73
CA PRO A 4 -8.34 -24.07 28.54
C PRO A 4 -8.97 -24.10 27.14
N VAL A 5 -10.26 -23.77 27.07
CA VAL A 5 -11.02 -23.72 25.81
C VAL A 5 -11.20 -22.27 25.45
N SER A 6 -10.97 -21.90 24.18
CA SER A 6 -11.21 -20.53 23.72
C SER A 6 -12.67 -20.17 23.96
N THR A 7 -12.89 -18.94 24.45
CA THR A 7 -14.23 -18.38 24.59
C THR A 7 -14.69 -17.67 23.31
N ALA A 8 -13.81 -17.54 22.31
CA ALA A 8 -14.15 -16.91 21.06
C ALA A 8 -15.01 -17.85 20.18
N PRO A 9 -15.83 -17.29 19.28
CA PRO A 9 -16.58 -18.11 18.33
C PRO A 9 -15.65 -18.93 17.44
N GLN A 10 -15.96 -20.21 17.30
CA GLN A 10 -15.17 -21.16 16.50
C GLN A 10 -15.59 -21.08 15.03
N ALA A 11 -14.65 -21.30 14.12
CA ALA A 11 -14.91 -21.37 12.68
C ALA A 11 -15.88 -22.52 12.36
N GLY A 12 -17.04 -22.17 11.80
CA GLY A 12 -18.01 -23.10 11.27
C GLY A 12 -17.69 -23.57 9.83
N PRO A 13 -18.54 -24.43 9.25
CA PRO A 13 -18.38 -24.87 7.86
C PRO A 13 -18.26 -23.71 6.87
N GLY A 14 -17.18 -23.70 6.08
CA GLY A 14 -16.91 -22.66 5.07
C GLY A 14 -16.24 -21.39 5.59
N GLN A 15 -16.03 -21.28 6.90
CA GLN A 15 -15.26 -20.21 7.53
C GLN A 15 -13.79 -20.61 7.70
N VAL A 16 -12.92 -19.61 7.77
CA VAL A 16 -11.48 -19.78 7.96
C VAL A 16 -11.18 -19.79 9.46
N SER A 17 -10.40 -20.78 9.88
CA SER A 17 -9.86 -20.86 11.25
C SER A 17 -8.63 -19.95 11.41
N LYS A 18 -8.36 -19.51 12.63
CA LYS A 18 -7.19 -18.68 12.98
C LYS A 18 -5.87 -19.34 12.60
N ALA A 19 -5.74 -20.66 12.74
CA ALA A 19 -4.55 -21.38 12.29
C ALA A 19 -4.39 -21.36 10.76
N THR A 20 -5.47 -21.63 10.01
CA THR A 20 -5.45 -21.54 8.54
C THR A 20 -5.09 -20.14 8.08
N PHE A 21 -5.72 -19.12 8.67
CA PHE A 21 -5.42 -17.72 8.37
C PHE A 21 -3.95 -17.38 8.64
N ALA A 22 -3.40 -17.79 9.79
CA ALA A 22 -2.02 -17.53 10.15
C ALA A 22 -1.03 -18.15 9.16
N VAL A 23 -1.26 -19.40 8.75
CA VAL A 23 -0.41 -20.08 7.74
C VAL A 23 -0.43 -19.31 6.42
N ASP A 24 -1.61 -19.04 5.88
CA ASP A 24 -1.74 -18.43 4.56
C ASP A 24 -1.23 -16.98 4.55
N LEU A 25 -1.51 -16.21 5.61
CA LEU A 25 -1.03 -14.83 5.74
C LEU A 25 0.49 -14.78 5.88
N LEU A 26 1.09 -15.56 6.79
CA LEU A 26 2.55 -15.51 6.99
C LEU A 26 3.29 -15.96 5.74
N GLN A 27 2.78 -16.94 5.00
CA GLN A 27 3.33 -17.32 3.71
C GLN A 27 3.26 -16.18 2.69
N ALA A 28 2.11 -15.50 2.58
CA ALA A 28 1.96 -14.33 1.71
C ALA A 28 2.88 -13.16 2.10
N LEU A 29 3.19 -13.02 3.39
CA LEU A 29 4.15 -12.03 3.90
C LEU A 29 5.62 -12.51 3.82
N GLY A 30 5.89 -13.73 3.36
CA GLY A 30 7.23 -14.33 3.32
C GLY A 30 7.84 -14.66 4.69
N ILE A 31 7.03 -14.65 5.75
CA ILE A 31 7.45 -14.91 7.13
C ILE A 31 7.61 -16.41 7.34
N GLN A 32 8.79 -16.81 7.80
CA GLN A 32 9.14 -18.20 8.00
C GLN A 32 8.56 -18.77 9.30
N PRO A 33 8.18 -20.07 9.32
CA PRO A 33 7.73 -20.72 10.54
C PRO A 33 8.85 -20.74 11.59
N GLN A 34 8.48 -20.56 12.85
CA GLN A 34 9.41 -20.54 13.99
C GLN A 34 9.33 -21.83 14.80
N GLN A 35 10.40 -22.14 15.51
CA GLN A 35 10.46 -23.24 16.48
C GLN A 35 10.29 -22.69 17.90
N GLY A 36 9.77 -23.51 18.81
CA GLY A 36 9.55 -23.14 20.21
C GLY A 36 8.08 -22.78 20.51
N GLY A 37 7.79 -22.39 21.75
CA GLY A 37 6.42 -22.16 22.21
C GLY A 37 5.69 -23.44 22.64
N THR A 38 4.60 -23.26 23.38
CA THR A 38 3.69 -24.34 23.78
C THR A 38 2.27 -23.80 23.84
N PHE A 39 1.38 -24.36 23.02
CA PHE A 39 -0.05 -24.08 23.08
C PHE A 39 -0.81 -25.38 23.34
N ALA A 40 -1.85 -25.33 24.17
CA ALA A 40 -2.61 -26.50 24.56
C ALA A 40 -3.52 -27.04 23.43
N ASP A 41 -3.86 -26.20 22.47
CA ASP A 41 -4.79 -26.46 21.38
C ASP A 41 -4.10 -26.86 20.05
N ILE A 42 -2.76 -26.84 19.99
CA ILE A 42 -2.00 -27.34 18.84
C ILE A 42 -0.66 -27.95 19.27
N THR A 43 -0.35 -29.12 18.71
CA THR A 43 0.87 -29.86 19.04
C THR A 43 2.01 -29.53 18.09
N ALA A 44 3.25 -29.68 18.56
CA ALA A 44 4.45 -29.46 17.74
C ALA A 44 4.58 -30.39 16.52
N SER A 45 3.82 -31.50 16.48
CA SER A 45 3.74 -32.39 15.31
C SER A 45 2.78 -31.90 14.22
N ASN A 46 1.94 -30.90 14.50
CA ASN A 46 1.06 -30.30 13.50
C ASN A 46 1.91 -29.45 12.53
N PRO A 47 1.73 -29.57 11.19
CA PRO A 47 2.48 -28.77 10.21
C PRO A 47 2.31 -27.26 10.38
N ASP A 48 1.18 -26.81 10.93
CA ASP A 48 0.86 -25.39 11.10
C ASP A 48 1.50 -24.79 12.36
N PHE A 49 1.99 -25.63 13.28
CA PHE A 49 2.51 -25.21 14.58
C PHE A 49 3.59 -24.13 14.49
N GLY A 50 4.49 -24.26 13.52
CA GLY A 50 5.57 -23.30 13.35
C GLY A 50 5.09 -21.93 12.89
N TYR A 51 4.03 -21.87 12.08
CA TYR A 51 3.41 -20.60 11.66
C TYR A 51 2.60 -19.97 12.78
N VAL A 52 1.83 -20.77 13.53
CA VAL A 52 1.12 -20.32 14.74
C VAL A 52 2.10 -19.69 15.73
N THR A 53 3.23 -20.36 15.98
CA THR A 53 4.28 -19.86 16.86
C THR A 53 4.87 -18.54 16.36
N ALA A 54 5.18 -18.46 15.06
CA ALA A 54 5.70 -17.24 14.44
C ALA A 54 4.70 -16.07 14.54
N ALA A 55 3.42 -16.33 14.28
CA ALA A 55 2.37 -15.31 14.32
C ALA A 55 2.17 -14.74 15.74
N ALA A 56 2.19 -15.61 16.76
CA ALA A 56 2.11 -15.20 18.16
C ALA A 56 3.35 -14.40 18.60
N ASN A 57 4.56 -14.88 18.29
CA ASN A 57 5.80 -14.24 18.72
C ASN A 57 6.06 -12.89 18.05
N THR A 58 5.64 -12.73 16.80
CA THR A 58 5.77 -11.46 16.07
C THR A 58 4.66 -10.46 16.44
N GLY A 59 3.59 -10.92 17.11
CA GLY A 59 2.43 -10.11 17.43
C GLY A 59 1.51 -9.81 16.24
N ILE A 60 1.78 -10.43 15.07
CA ILE A 60 0.94 -10.29 13.86
C ILE A 60 -0.45 -10.88 14.12
N LEU A 61 -0.51 -12.06 14.75
CA LEU A 61 -1.75 -12.65 15.19
C LEU A 61 -1.58 -13.13 16.63
N PRO A 62 -1.95 -12.30 17.63
CA PRO A 62 -1.74 -12.62 19.03
C PRO A 62 -2.49 -13.89 19.46
N ALA A 63 -1.87 -14.66 20.35
CA ALA A 63 -2.54 -15.77 21.03
C ALA A 63 -3.63 -15.25 21.98
N ASP A 64 -4.71 -16.02 22.17
CA ASP A 64 -5.79 -15.65 23.10
C ASP A 64 -5.35 -15.65 24.56
N GLY A 65 -4.26 -16.37 24.87
CA GLY A 65 -3.64 -16.42 26.17
C GLY A 65 -2.24 -17.03 26.13
N PRO A 66 -1.58 -17.14 27.30
CA PRO A 66 -0.20 -17.63 27.39
C PRO A 66 -0.03 -19.09 26.94
N ASP A 67 -1.05 -19.93 27.13
CA ASP A 67 -1.03 -21.36 26.82
C ASP A 67 -2.10 -21.76 25.77
N LEU A 68 -2.77 -20.79 25.14
CA LEU A 68 -3.88 -21.04 24.22
C LEU A 68 -3.81 -20.06 23.05
N TYR A 69 -3.71 -20.59 21.82
CA TYR A 69 -3.64 -19.74 20.64
C TYR A 69 -5.01 -19.35 20.08
N GLY A 70 -5.98 -20.27 20.15
CA GLY A 70 -7.28 -20.14 19.49
C GLY A 70 -7.29 -20.73 18.09
N VAL A 71 -6.63 -21.87 17.85
CA VAL A 71 -6.39 -22.38 16.48
C VAL A 71 -7.65 -22.61 15.64
N LEU A 72 -8.78 -22.88 16.29
CA LEU A 72 -10.08 -23.11 15.66
C LEU A 72 -10.98 -21.87 15.64
N ASP A 73 -10.52 -20.75 16.17
CA ASP A 73 -11.31 -19.52 16.26
C ASP A 73 -11.58 -18.97 14.86
N GLN A 74 -12.77 -18.40 14.67
CA GLN A 74 -13.08 -17.72 13.41
C GLN A 74 -12.33 -16.38 13.34
N VAL A 75 -11.90 -15.97 12.15
CA VAL A 75 -11.20 -14.69 11.95
C VAL A 75 -12.12 -13.69 11.25
N PRO A 76 -12.63 -12.64 11.93
CA PRO A 76 -13.30 -11.52 11.28
C PRO A 76 -12.35 -10.74 10.37
N LEU A 77 -12.90 -10.08 9.34
CA LEU A 77 -12.09 -9.24 8.44
C LEU A 77 -11.29 -8.16 9.20
N ALA A 78 -11.84 -7.58 10.26
CA ALA A 78 -11.13 -6.61 11.09
C ALA A 78 -9.88 -7.17 11.80
N GLU A 79 -9.89 -8.45 12.16
CA GLU A 79 -8.71 -9.13 12.72
C GLU A 79 -7.66 -9.38 11.63
N ALA A 80 -8.10 -9.70 10.40
CA ALA A 80 -7.21 -9.84 9.26
C ALA A 80 -6.53 -8.50 8.88
N ASP A 81 -7.29 -7.39 8.88
CA ASP A 81 -6.76 -6.04 8.73
C ASP A 81 -5.69 -5.74 9.78
N ALA A 82 -6.00 -6.01 11.05
CA ALA A 82 -5.10 -5.77 12.17
C ALA A 82 -3.80 -6.58 12.05
N ALA A 83 -3.87 -7.79 11.50
CA ALA A 83 -2.69 -8.63 11.30
C ALA A 83 -1.74 -8.06 10.24
N VAL A 84 -2.24 -7.60 9.09
CA VAL A 84 -1.42 -6.94 8.07
C VAL A 84 -0.88 -5.62 8.61
N TRP A 85 -1.71 -4.84 9.29
CA TRP A 85 -1.32 -3.58 9.94
C TRP A 85 -0.18 -3.76 10.95
N ALA A 86 -0.25 -4.81 11.78
CA ALA A 86 0.81 -5.19 12.70
C ALA A 86 2.09 -5.64 11.96
N ALA A 87 1.94 -6.41 10.88
CA ALA A 87 3.07 -6.84 10.05
C ALA A 87 3.82 -5.65 9.39
N LEU A 88 3.09 -4.57 9.06
CA LEU A 88 3.68 -3.32 8.56
C LEU A 88 4.30 -2.46 9.68
N GLY A 89 4.16 -2.85 10.95
CA GLY A 89 4.68 -2.11 12.09
C GLY A 89 3.95 -0.79 12.35
N ILE A 90 2.67 -0.70 12.01
CA ILE A 90 1.87 0.50 12.25
C ILE A 90 1.39 0.48 13.72
N GLY A 91 1.96 1.35 14.54
CA GLY A 91 1.70 1.37 16.00
C GLY A 91 0.58 2.31 16.45
N THR A 92 0.34 3.39 15.71
CA THR A 92 -0.58 4.45 16.14
C THR A 92 -1.74 4.58 15.14
N PRO A 93 -3.00 4.40 15.56
CA PRO A 93 -4.14 4.51 14.66
C PRO A 93 -4.27 5.88 13.99
N SER A 94 -3.91 6.97 14.69
CA SER A 94 -4.02 8.33 14.15
C SER A 94 -3.08 8.64 12.99
N ASP A 95 -2.09 7.79 12.75
CA ASP A 95 -1.00 8.09 11.83
C ASP A 95 -1.34 7.64 10.39
N GLU A 96 -2.33 6.77 10.23
CA GLU A 96 -2.73 6.20 8.94
C GLU A 96 -4.19 6.49 8.58
N PRO A 97 -4.55 6.46 7.28
CA PRO A 97 -5.90 6.74 6.79
C PRO A 97 -7.03 6.07 7.57
N GLY A 98 -7.99 6.87 8.01
CA GLY A 98 -9.22 6.38 8.63
C GLY A 98 -9.10 5.96 10.10
N GLY A 99 -7.93 6.10 10.72
CA GLY A 99 -7.81 6.01 12.17
C GLY A 99 -7.91 4.60 12.76
N SER A 100 -7.88 3.55 11.93
CA SER A 100 -7.98 2.14 12.34
C SER A 100 -7.54 1.21 11.22
N ALA A 101 -7.14 -0.02 11.58
CA ALA A 101 -6.71 -1.02 10.62
C ALA A 101 -7.76 -1.31 9.54
N SER A 102 -9.04 -1.45 9.90
CA SER A 102 -10.09 -1.72 8.90
C SER A 102 -10.41 -0.53 8.01
N ALA A 103 -10.37 0.69 8.54
CA ALA A 103 -10.58 1.86 7.70
C ALA A 103 -9.44 2.00 6.67
N TRP A 104 -8.21 1.77 7.10
CA TRP A 104 -7.05 1.73 6.22
C TRP A 104 -7.11 0.61 5.19
N GLY A 105 -7.45 -0.62 5.60
CA GLY A 105 -7.58 -1.75 4.68
C GLY A 105 -8.61 -1.50 3.57
N ASN A 106 -9.66 -0.72 3.87
CA ASN A 106 -10.60 -0.23 2.85
C ASN A 106 -10.00 0.86 1.95
N VAL A 107 -9.23 1.81 2.52
CA VAL A 107 -8.59 2.89 1.76
C VAL A 107 -7.56 2.36 0.76
N VAL A 108 -6.71 1.41 1.19
CA VAL A 108 -5.65 0.85 0.35
C VAL A 108 -6.12 -0.31 -0.55
N GLY A 109 -7.42 -0.66 -0.51
CA GLY A 109 -7.96 -1.75 -1.32
C GLY A 109 -7.52 -3.16 -0.89
N LEU A 110 -7.07 -3.34 0.35
CA LEU A 110 -6.78 -4.66 0.92
C LEU A 110 -8.06 -5.50 1.04
N ASN A 111 -9.17 -4.87 1.44
CA ASN A 111 -10.39 -5.57 1.78
C ASN A 111 -11.23 -6.00 0.58
N PRO A 112 -11.77 -7.25 0.57
CA PRO A 112 -12.73 -7.69 -0.43
C PRO A 112 -13.95 -6.78 -0.49
N THR A 113 -14.30 -6.30 -1.68
CA THR A 113 -15.44 -5.40 -1.89
C THR A 113 -16.75 -5.99 -1.35
N GLY A 114 -17.45 -5.23 -0.51
CA GLY A 114 -18.76 -5.59 0.02
C GLY A 114 -18.75 -6.54 1.22
N LEU A 115 -17.57 -6.97 1.69
CA LEU A 115 -17.46 -7.75 2.92
C LEU A 115 -17.46 -6.83 4.15
N SER A 116 -18.24 -7.17 5.18
CA SER A 116 -18.25 -6.40 6.43
C SER A 116 -17.05 -6.72 7.31
N THR A 117 -16.49 -5.70 7.97
CA THR A 117 -15.33 -5.83 8.87
C THR A 117 -15.60 -6.76 10.06
N THR A 118 -16.86 -6.91 10.47
CA THR A 118 -17.25 -7.80 11.58
C THR A 118 -17.60 -9.22 11.13
N GLN A 119 -17.65 -9.49 9.83
CA GLN A 119 -17.98 -10.82 9.32
C GLN A 119 -16.75 -11.73 9.34
N PRO A 120 -16.89 -12.98 9.79
CA PRO A 120 -15.85 -13.99 9.65
C PRO A 120 -15.47 -14.20 8.19
N LEU A 121 -14.17 -14.34 7.92
CA LEU A 121 -13.65 -14.69 6.61
C LEU A 121 -14.16 -16.07 6.20
N THR A 122 -14.72 -16.13 4.99
CA THR A 122 -14.90 -17.39 4.27
C THR A 122 -13.63 -17.72 3.50
N LEU A 123 -13.53 -18.95 2.98
CA LEU A 123 -12.38 -19.33 2.14
C LEU A 123 -12.23 -18.40 0.92
N THR A 124 -13.34 -18.06 0.26
CA THR A 124 -13.33 -17.10 -0.86
C THR A 124 -12.94 -15.70 -0.41
N GLY A 125 -13.43 -15.25 0.76
CA GLY A 125 -13.03 -13.97 1.33
C GLY A 125 -11.53 -13.89 1.59
N LEU A 126 -10.95 -14.95 2.16
CA LEU A 126 -9.51 -15.06 2.38
C LEU A 126 -8.72 -15.05 1.07
N GLN A 127 -9.13 -15.82 0.07
CA GLN A 127 -8.45 -15.85 -1.23
C GLN A 127 -8.41 -14.46 -1.87
N THR A 128 -9.53 -13.73 -1.86
CA THR A 128 -9.57 -12.35 -2.36
C THR A 128 -8.69 -11.42 -1.53
N PHE A 129 -8.73 -11.52 -0.20
CA PHE A 129 -7.90 -10.71 0.70
C PHE A 129 -6.40 -10.93 0.43
N LEU A 130 -5.96 -12.18 0.30
CA LEU A 130 -4.56 -12.51 0.00
C LEU A 130 -4.16 -12.10 -1.43
N GLN A 131 -5.07 -12.19 -2.41
CA GLN A 131 -4.82 -11.69 -3.76
C GLN A 131 -4.67 -10.16 -3.78
N ASN A 132 -5.46 -9.44 -2.98
CA ASN A 132 -5.33 -8.00 -2.81
C ASN A 132 -3.99 -7.67 -2.13
N LEU A 133 -3.62 -8.37 -1.05
CA LEU A 133 -2.32 -8.21 -0.40
C LEU A 133 -1.15 -8.46 -1.36
N HIS A 134 -1.21 -9.54 -2.14
CA HIS A 134 -0.19 -9.82 -3.16
C HIS A 134 -0.11 -8.70 -4.19
N THR A 135 -1.27 -8.19 -4.65
CA THR A 135 -1.30 -7.04 -5.56
C THR A 135 -0.61 -5.83 -4.94
N LEU A 136 -0.93 -5.50 -3.69
CA LEU A 136 -0.33 -4.38 -2.97
C LEU A 136 1.19 -4.56 -2.82
N GLN A 137 1.67 -5.79 -2.56
CA GLN A 137 3.11 -6.08 -2.50
C GLN A 137 3.79 -6.01 -3.87
N GLN A 138 3.10 -6.44 -4.94
CA GLN A 138 3.60 -6.42 -6.31
C GLN A 138 3.65 -5.00 -6.90
N GLY A 139 2.75 -4.13 -6.44
CA GLY A 139 2.70 -2.73 -6.83
C GLY A 139 1.91 -2.44 -8.12
N TYR A 140 1.31 -3.44 -8.75
CA TYR A 140 0.53 -3.26 -9.97
C TYR A 140 -0.43 -4.42 -10.28
N GLN A 141 -1.40 -4.14 -11.15
CA GLN A 141 -2.20 -5.13 -11.87
C GLN A 141 -2.10 -4.91 -13.37
N LEU A 142 -2.23 -5.99 -14.16
CA LEU A 142 -2.37 -5.91 -15.61
C LEU A 142 -3.82 -6.18 -15.99
N ASP A 143 -4.37 -5.35 -16.85
CA ASP A 143 -5.66 -5.65 -17.48
C ASP A 143 -5.51 -6.61 -18.67
N ALA A 144 -6.66 -6.99 -19.26
CA ALA A 144 -6.71 -7.91 -20.39
C ALA A 144 -5.99 -7.41 -21.65
N ASN A 145 -5.73 -6.10 -21.75
CA ASN A 145 -5.01 -5.48 -22.86
C ASN A 145 -3.52 -5.30 -22.57
N GLY A 146 -3.04 -5.75 -21.40
CA GLY A 146 -1.66 -5.58 -20.97
C GLY A 146 -1.34 -4.16 -20.50
N VAL A 147 -2.36 -3.33 -20.21
CA VAL A 147 -2.15 -2.05 -19.54
C VAL A 147 -1.90 -2.33 -18.07
N LEU A 148 -0.79 -1.80 -17.58
CA LEU A 148 -0.45 -1.76 -16.17
C LEU A 148 -1.28 -0.69 -15.47
N HIS A 149 -1.93 -1.07 -14.38
CA HIS A 149 -2.56 -0.18 -13.42
C HIS A 149 -1.69 -0.23 -12.17
N VAL A 150 -1.11 0.91 -11.78
CA VAL A 150 -0.32 0.99 -10.56
C VAL A 150 -1.22 0.72 -9.37
N VAL A 151 -0.70 -0.01 -8.40
CA VAL A 151 -1.29 -0.17 -7.07
C VAL A 151 -0.22 0.24 -6.09
N TYR A 152 -0.36 1.39 -5.43
CA TYR A 152 0.70 1.94 -4.61
C TYR A 152 1.07 0.97 -3.48
N PRO A 153 2.32 0.48 -3.42
CA PRO A 153 2.66 -0.55 -2.45
C PRO A 153 2.47 -0.09 -1.01
N VAL A 154 1.79 -0.91 -0.21
CA VAL A 154 1.49 -0.54 1.18
C VAL A 154 2.73 -0.49 2.05
N ALA A 155 2.77 0.49 2.94
CA ALA A 155 3.76 0.62 4.00
C ALA A 155 3.12 1.27 5.24
N ASN A 156 3.90 1.37 6.33
CA ASN A 156 3.66 2.38 7.36
C ASN A 156 4.03 3.75 6.76
N GLU A 157 3.06 4.40 6.12
CA GLU A 157 3.23 5.65 5.37
C GLU A 157 3.63 6.78 6.28
N TYR A 158 3.07 6.83 7.50
CA TYR A 158 3.50 7.83 8.47
C TYR A 158 5.00 7.73 8.73
N ASN A 159 5.49 6.51 8.99
CA ASN A 159 6.89 6.29 9.26
C ASN A 159 7.77 6.53 8.04
N ALA A 160 7.31 6.14 6.87
CA ALA A 160 8.06 6.22 5.63
C ALA A 160 8.10 7.61 4.99
N THR A 161 7.20 8.52 5.41
CA THR A 161 7.09 9.88 4.85
C THR A 161 7.30 10.98 5.88
N PHE A 162 6.75 10.84 7.09
CA PHE A 162 6.66 11.93 8.05
C PHE A 162 7.53 11.77 9.31
N SER A 163 7.95 10.55 9.68
CA SER A 163 8.63 10.31 10.97
C SER A 163 9.94 11.09 11.18
N GLN A 164 10.65 11.43 10.10
CA GLN A 164 11.90 12.19 10.14
C GLN A 164 11.68 13.70 10.02
N MET A 165 10.44 14.13 9.76
CA MET A 165 10.12 15.54 9.69
C MET A 165 10.18 16.18 11.08
N PRO A 166 10.85 17.32 11.25
CA PRO A 166 10.85 18.04 12.52
C PRO A 166 9.40 18.32 12.99
N PRO A 167 9.04 18.09 14.27
CA PRO A 167 7.67 18.23 14.74
C PRO A 167 7.05 19.62 14.52
N ASP A 168 7.87 20.67 14.58
CA ASP A 168 7.50 22.06 14.28
C ASP A 168 7.15 22.23 12.80
N VAL A 169 7.90 21.60 11.88
CA VAL A 169 7.59 21.59 10.45
C VAL A 169 6.32 20.77 10.18
N LEU A 170 6.20 19.58 10.77
CA LEU A 170 5.04 18.72 10.58
C LEU A 170 3.75 19.40 11.05
N SER A 171 3.76 19.98 12.25
CA SER A 171 2.60 20.69 12.80
C SER A 171 2.26 21.98 12.04
N THR A 172 3.24 22.57 11.36
CA THR A 172 3.06 23.74 10.48
C THR A 172 2.34 23.39 9.19
N LEU A 173 2.67 22.22 8.61
CA LEU A 173 2.06 21.72 7.37
C LEU A 173 0.72 21.03 7.62
N TYR A 174 0.65 20.24 8.69
CA TYR A 174 -0.51 19.42 9.04
C TYR A 174 -0.98 19.77 10.45
N ALA A 175 -2.04 20.57 10.51
CA ALA A 175 -2.57 21.10 11.77
C ALA A 175 -3.07 20.03 12.76
N ASN A 176 -3.37 18.82 12.27
CA ASN A 176 -3.85 17.70 13.08
C ASN A 176 -3.61 16.36 12.35
N PRO A 177 -3.74 15.21 13.04
CA PRO A 177 -3.55 13.90 12.42
C PRO A 177 -4.47 13.64 11.23
N THR A 178 -5.70 14.15 11.22
CA THR A 178 -6.62 14.01 10.08
C THR A 178 -6.07 14.64 8.80
N ALA A 179 -5.32 15.75 8.90
CA ALA A 179 -4.64 16.34 7.74
C ALA A 179 -3.53 15.43 7.20
N VAL A 180 -2.74 14.79 8.08
CA VAL A 180 -1.73 13.79 7.67
C VAL A 180 -2.39 12.59 6.99
N GLN A 181 -3.44 12.03 7.59
CA GLN A 181 -4.22 10.93 7.01
C GLN A 181 -4.80 11.29 5.63
N SER A 182 -5.28 12.52 5.47
CA SER A 182 -5.76 13.02 4.18
C SER A 182 -4.63 13.10 3.17
N ALA A 183 -3.44 13.53 3.56
CA ALA A 183 -2.29 13.57 2.67
C ALA A 183 -1.88 12.17 2.20
N ILE A 184 -1.81 11.21 3.13
CA ILE A 184 -1.53 9.80 2.81
C ILE A 184 -2.61 9.24 1.87
N THR A 185 -3.89 9.49 2.16
CA THR A 185 -5.00 9.04 1.29
C THR A 185 -4.86 9.60 -0.13
N GLN A 186 -4.51 10.88 -0.27
CA GLN A 186 -4.31 11.51 -1.58
C GLN A 186 -3.09 10.92 -2.30
N THR A 187 -2.04 10.55 -1.58
CA THR A 187 -0.88 9.86 -2.15
C THR A 187 -1.27 8.52 -2.76
N TYR A 188 -2.01 7.67 -2.04
CA TYR A 188 -2.54 6.42 -2.59
C TYR A 188 -3.40 6.68 -3.83
N GLN A 189 -4.38 7.59 -3.75
CA GLN A 189 -5.27 7.91 -4.87
C GLN A 189 -4.53 8.44 -6.11
N PHE A 190 -3.47 9.23 -5.92
CA PHE A 190 -2.65 9.72 -7.02
C PHE A 190 -1.90 8.56 -7.69
N PHE A 191 -1.21 7.71 -6.93
CA PHE A 191 -0.43 6.62 -7.52
C PHE A 191 -1.33 5.53 -8.11
N ASP A 192 -2.45 5.18 -7.47
CA ASP A 192 -3.42 4.19 -7.97
C ASP A 192 -4.12 4.65 -9.26
N GLY A 193 -4.13 5.95 -9.53
CA GLY A 193 -4.63 6.49 -10.79
C GLY A 193 -3.63 6.42 -11.95
N ILE A 194 -2.39 5.99 -11.73
CA ILE A 194 -1.37 5.87 -12.77
C ILE A 194 -1.60 4.59 -13.58
N THR A 195 -1.56 4.73 -14.90
CA THR A 195 -1.54 3.59 -15.82
C THR A 195 -0.33 3.65 -16.73
N ALA A 196 0.16 2.50 -17.16
CA ALA A 196 1.29 2.41 -18.08
C ALA A 196 1.10 1.31 -19.12
N HIS A 197 1.66 1.49 -20.31
CA HIS A 197 1.70 0.46 -21.34
C HIS A 197 2.95 0.63 -22.20
N LEU A 198 3.30 -0.43 -22.93
CA LEU A 198 4.37 -0.36 -23.93
C LEU A 198 3.78 0.02 -25.29
N GLN A 199 4.42 0.97 -25.97
CA GLN A 199 4.18 1.29 -27.36
C GLN A 199 5.50 1.18 -28.14
N GLY A 200 5.74 0.03 -28.76
CA GLY A 200 7.04 -0.28 -29.35
C GLY A 200 8.08 -0.51 -28.24
N ILE A 201 9.15 0.29 -28.24
CA ILE A 201 10.21 0.28 -27.21
C ILE A 201 10.03 1.36 -26.15
N ASP A 202 8.94 2.13 -26.25
CA ASP A 202 8.67 3.22 -25.33
C ASP A 202 7.64 2.79 -24.29
N MET A 203 7.93 3.07 -23.03
CA MET A 203 6.98 3.02 -21.94
C MET A 203 6.19 4.34 -21.93
N GLN A 204 4.87 4.24 -22.05
CA GLN A 204 3.96 5.38 -21.92
C GLN A 204 3.16 5.29 -20.63
N VAL A 205 3.15 6.38 -19.87
CA VAL A 205 2.56 6.46 -18.54
C VAL A 205 1.54 7.59 -18.52
N SER A 206 0.29 7.30 -18.16
CA SER A 206 -0.71 8.33 -17.88
C SER A 206 -0.68 8.68 -16.40
N LEU A 207 -0.54 9.96 -16.09
CA LEU A 207 -0.61 10.47 -14.72
C LEU A 207 -1.98 11.11 -14.45
N PRO A 208 -2.57 10.89 -13.27
CA PRO A 208 -3.65 11.75 -12.78
C PRO A 208 -3.17 13.19 -12.74
N ASN A 209 -4.07 14.11 -13.05
CA ASN A 209 -3.76 15.53 -13.06
C ASN A 209 -3.92 16.10 -11.63
N PRO A 210 -2.84 16.47 -10.91
CA PRO A 210 -2.93 16.99 -9.56
C PRO A 210 -3.33 18.48 -9.50
N MET A 211 -3.57 19.14 -10.64
CA MET A 211 -3.75 20.59 -10.69
C MET A 211 -4.92 21.14 -9.87
N GLY A 212 -4.76 22.39 -9.43
CA GLY A 212 -5.77 23.17 -8.69
C GLY A 212 -5.58 23.14 -7.18
N SER A 213 -4.41 22.71 -6.71
CA SER A 213 -4.15 22.39 -5.32
C SER A 213 -2.70 22.75 -4.90
N SER A 214 -2.35 22.53 -3.64
CA SER A 214 -0.96 22.54 -3.17
C SER A 214 -0.14 21.35 -3.70
N TRP A 215 -0.75 20.43 -4.46
CA TRP A 215 -0.12 19.18 -4.88
C TRP A 215 0.49 19.26 -6.28
N PHE A 216 1.59 18.54 -6.49
CA PHE A 216 2.24 18.43 -7.78
C PHE A 216 3.01 17.12 -7.90
N ALA A 217 3.30 16.73 -9.14
CA ALA A 217 4.13 15.57 -9.43
C ALA A 217 5.45 16.00 -10.05
N TYR A 218 6.50 15.25 -9.73
CA TYR A 218 7.80 15.36 -10.41
C TYR A 218 8.18 13.99 -10.97
N ALA A 219 8.66 13.97 -12.22
CA ALA A 219 9.06 12.72 -12.86
C ALA A 219 10.41 12.86 -13.57
N VAL A 220 11.20 11.79 -13.48
CA VAL A 220 12.50 11.65 -14.14
C VAL A 220 12.63 10.26 -14.75
N SER A 221 13.50 10.12 -15.74
CA SER A 221 13.85 8.83 -16.34
C SER A 221 15.37 8.70 -16.44
N GLY A 222 15.88 7.46 -16.45
CA GLY A 222 17.27 7.17 -16.80
C GLY A 222 17.60 7.41 -18.28
N GLY A 223 16.59 7.71 -19.11
CA GLY A 223 16.74 8.12 -20.51
C GLY A 223 16.02 9.43 -20.83
N THR A 224 15.76 9.67 -22.12
CA THR A 224 15.01 10.85 -22.57
C THR A 224 13.58 10.79 -22.07
N LEU A 225 13.18 11.76 -21.24
CA LEU A 225 11.80 11.92 -20.82
C LEU A 225 11.05 12.85 -21.79
N GLN A 226 9.85 12.45 -22.19
CA GLN A 226 8.93 13.30 -22.94
C GLN A 226 7.58 13.36 -22.24
N TYR A 227 6.85 14.46 -22.43
CA TYR A 227 5.46 14.58 -21.98
C TYR A 227 4.53 15.02 -23.10
N SER A 228 3.24 14.72 -22.92
CA SER A 228 2.16 15.12 -23.80
C SER A 228 0.94 15.55 -22.98
N LEU A 229 0.31 16.65 -23.39
CA LEU A 229 -0.91 17.21 -22.76
C LEU A 229 -2.17 16.94 -23.60
N ASN A 230 -2.02 16.20 -24.71
CA ASN A 230 -3.06 15.95 -25.70
C ASN A 230 -3.14 14.47 -26.08
N SER A 231 -3.05 13.60 -25.07
CA SER A 231 -3.21 12.15 -25.22
C SER A 231 -2.20 11.50 -26.19
N GLY A 232 -0.94 11.94 -26.13
CA GLY A 232 0.16 11.36 -26.90
C GLY A 232 0.28 11.86 -28.34
N ASN A 233 -0.53 12.84 -28.76
CA ASN A 233 -0.48 13.37 -30.12
C ASN A 233 0.77 14.21 -30.40
N THR A 234 1.20 15.02 -29.42
CA THR A 234 2.45 15.79 -29.51
C THR A 234 3.28 15.60 -28.25
N TRP A 235 4.59 15.40 -28.43
CA TRP A 235 5.55 15.13 -27.37
C TRP A 235 6.56 16.26 -27.22
N THR A 236 6.80 16.68 -25.99
CA THR A 236 7.83 17.67 -25.62
C THR A 236 8.90 16.99 -24.79
N THR A 237 10.16 17.12 -25.20
CA THR A 237 11.30 16.55 -24.48
C THR A 237 11.69 17.43 -23.29
N VAL A 238 11.93 16.80 -22.14
CA VAL A 238 12.40 17.44 -20.91
C VAL A 238 13.47 16.56 -20.24
N THR A 239 14.31 17.16 -19.40
CA THR A 239 15.22 16.40 -18.53
C THR A 239 14.50 15.86 -17.31
N ALA A 240 13.51 16.61 -16.83
CA ALA A 240 12.61 16.23 -15.76
C ALA A 240 11.28 16.96 -15.95
N LEU A 241 10.21 16.33 -15.51
CA LEU A 241 8.89 16.93 -15.47
C LEU A 241 8.63 17.51 -14.09
N ASP A 242 8.16 18.75 -14.05
CA ASP A 242 7.52 19.36 -12.88
C ASP A 242 6.14 19.86 -13.32
N THR A 243 5.07 19.27 -12.78
CA THR A 243 3.71 19.59 -13.25
C THR A 243 3.29 21.02 -12.96
N ARG A 244 3.96 21.74 -12.04
CA ARG A 244 3.69 23.16 -11.76
C ARG A 244 4.01 24.05 -12.97
N ASN A 245 4.98 23.65 -13.78
CA ASN A 245 5.39 24.39 -14.97
C ASN A 245 4.45 24.17 -16.17
N LEU A 246 3.46 23.28 -16.06
CA LEU A 246 2.58 22.90 -17.16
C LEU A 246 1.28 23.70 -17.24
N THR A 247 0.93 24.46 -16.20
CA THR A 247 -0.30 25.29 -16.22
C THR A 247 -0.25 26.32 -17.34
N GLU A 248 0.87 27.01 -17.51
CA GLU A 248 1.07 27.97 -18.61
C GLU A 248 1.15 27.29 -19.99
N GLN A 249 1.44 25.99 -20.02
CA GLN A 249 1.54 25.16 -21.23
C GLN A 249 0.18 24.53 -21.63
N GLY A 250 -0.90 24.86 -20.91
CA GLY A 250 -2.26 24.43 -21.25
C GLY A 250 -2.72 23.13 -20.58
N LEU A 251 -1.99 22.60 -19.58
CA LEU A 251 -2.57 21.62 -18.67
C LEU A 251 -3.73 22.34 -17.97
N THR A 252 -4.95 21.83 -18.14
CA THR A 252 -6.18 22.35 -17.50
C THR A 252 -6.90 21.21 -16.80
N GLY A 253 -7.85 21.50 -15.90
CA GLY A 253 -8.62 20.46 -15.23
C GLY A 253 -9.33 19.56 -16.26
N GLY A 254 -9.00 18.26 -16.26
CA GLY A 254 -9.51 17.28 -17.24
C GLY A 254 -8.56 16.95 -18.40
N SER A 255 -7.42 17.63 -18.55
CA SER A 255 -6.37 17.23 -19.50
C SER A 255 -5.68 15.93 -19.05
N SER A 256 -5.44 15.01 -19.99
CA SER A 256 -4.61 13.83 -19.74
C SER A 256 -3.12 14.19 -19.85
N LEU A 257 -2.37 13.98 -18.77
CA LEU A 257 -0.92 14.10 -18.77
C LEU A 257 -0.31 12.73 -19.07
N TRP A 258 0.39 12.64 -20.19
CA TRP A 258 1.11 11.43 -20.59
C TRP A 258 2.60 11.67 -20.54
N LEU A 259 3.34 10.69 -20.04
CA LEU A 259 4.79 10.63 -20.07
C LEU A 259 5.24 9.51 -20.97
N LYS A 260 6.42 9.68 -21.55
CA LYS A 260 7.07 8.67 -22.37
C LYS A 260 8.55 8.62 -22.05
N ALA A 261 9.04 7.41 -21.81
CA ALA A 261 10.44 7.11 -21.58
C ALA A 261 10.81 5.81 -22.30
N PRO A 262 12.10 5.58 -22.63
CA PRO A 262 12.54 4.27 -23.12
C PRO A 262 12.19 3.17 -22.10
N GLU A 263 11.77 1.99 -22.57
CA GLU A 263 11.38 0.83 -21.75
C GLU A 263 12.40 0.53 -20.64
N ASN A 264 13.68 0.39 -21.01
CA ASN A 264 14.78 0.10 -20.10
C ASN A 264 15.32 1.32 -19.32
N GLY A 265 14.76 2.52 -19.56
CA GLY A 265 15.22 3.74 -18.91
C GLY A 265 14.68 3.89 -17.48
N GLY A 266 13.61 3.18 -17.14
CA GLY A 266 12.86 3.37 -15.90
C GLY A 266 12.29 4.78 -15.76
N MET A 267 11.36 4.95 -14.82
CA MET A 267 10.78 6.25 -14.48
C MET A 267 10.59 6.34 -12.97
N SER A 268 11.15 7.37 -12.34
CA SER A 268 10.80 7.73 -10.96
C SER A 268 9.74 8.82 -11.01
N ILE A 269 8.67 8.65 -10.24
CA ILE A 269 7.54 9.57 -10.14
C ILE A 269 7.31 9.84 -8.66
N THR A 270 7.33 11.11 -8.30
CA THR A 270 7.04 11.58 -6.93
C THR A 270 5.74 12.35 -6.90
N TYR A 271 5.02 12.22 -5.79
CA TYR A 271 3.88 13.06 -5.46
C TYR A 271 4.26 13.97 -4.30
N ASN A 272 3.98 15.25 -4.43
CA ASN A 272 4.52 16.28 -3.56
C ASN A 272 3.44 17.27 -3.15
N GLU A 273 3.63 17.89 -1.98
CA GLU A 273 2.82 19.02 -1.52
C GLU A 273 3.70 20.26 -1.31
N LEU A 274 3.23 21.40 -1.80
CA LEU A 274 3.80 22.72 -1.56
C LEU A 274 3.45 23.19 -0.14
N ALA A 275 4.46 23.61 0.62
CA ALA A 275 4.23 24.29 1.88
C ALA A 275 3.54 25.66 1.64
N PRO A 276 2.59 26.06 2.50
CA PRO A 276 1.98 27.39 2.42
C PRO A 276 3.03 28.51 2.53
N ALA A 277 3.04 29.43 1.56
CA ALA A 277 4.01 30.54 1.50
C ALA A 277 3.95 31.49 2.73
N THR A 278 2.82 31.53 3.44
CA THR A 278 2.63 32.33 4.66
C THR A 278 3.49 31.88 5.85
N GLN A 279 4.14 30.71 5.74
CA GLN A 279 4.98 30.13 6.80
C GLN A 279 6.48 30.42 6.59
N GLY A 280 6.87 31.18 5.56
CA GLY A 280 8.29 31.51 5.28
C GLY A 280 9.13 30.34 4.75
N VAL A 281 8.50 29.19 4.53
CA VAL A 281 9.10 27.98 4.00
C VAL A 281 8.69 27.85 2.53
N GLY A 282 9.54 28.29 1.60
CA GLY A 282 9.34 28.08 0.16
C GLY A 282 9.63 26.63 -0.28
N SER A 283 9.27 25.65 0.55
CA SER A 283 9.65 24.24 0.37
C SER A 283 8.47 23.37 -0.04
N SER A 284 8.78 22.15 -0.42
CA SER A 284 7.81 21.08 -0.68
C SER A 284 8.15 19.86 0.16
N VAL A 285 7.15 19.04 0.41
CA VAL A 285 7.31 17.71 1.00
C VAL A 285 7.05 16.67 -0.07
N VAL A 286 7.96 15.71 -0.21
CA VAL A 286 7.73 14.50 -1.00
C VAL A 286 6.87 13.58 -0.16
N LEU A 287 5.70 13.21 -0.67
CA LEU A 287 4.72 12.42 0.07
C LEU A 287 4.73 10.94 -0.29
N GLY A 288 5.24 10.64 -1.48
CA GLY A 288 5.53 9.30 -1.92
C GLY A 288 6.30 9.32 -3.23
N GLU A 289 6.99 8.21 -3.48
CA GLU A 289 7.72 7.98 -4.72
C GLU A 289 7.49 6.53 -5.18
N ILE A 290 7.30 6.35 -6.49
CA ILE A 290 7.42 5.06 -7.15
C ILE A 290 8.54 5.09 -8.19
N GLN A 291 9.16 3.94 -8.38
CA GLN A 291 9.97 3.63 -9.54
C GLN A 291 9.24 2.60 -10.39
N LEU A 292 8.92 2.99 -11.61
CA LEU A 292 8.30 2.16 -12.63
C LEU A 292 9.36 1.74 -13.63
N GLN A 293 9.48 0.43 -13.86
CA GLN A 293 10.39 -0.12 -14.85
C GLN A 293 9.67 -1.20 -15.65
N ASN A 294 10.09 -1.36 -16.89
CA ASN A 294 9.76 -2.52 -17.69
C ASN A 294 11.06 -3.07 -18.28
N ASN A 295 11.36 -4.33 -17.99
CA ASN A 295 12.52 -5.02 -18.53
C ASN A 295 12.02 -6.21 -19.35
N ASP A 296 12.10 -6.08 -20.67
CA ASP A 296 11.70 -7.10 -21.65
C ASP A 296 10.27 -7.62 -21.40
N GLY A 297 9.31 -6.71 -21.24
CA GLY A 297 7.90 -7.02 -20.95
C GLY A 297 7.59 -7.36 -19.50
N THR A 298 8.59 -7.44 -18.61
CA THR A 298 8.37 -7.66 -17.17
C THR A 298 8.33 -6.33 -16.43
N TRP A 299 7.16 -6.00 -15.88
CA TRP A 299 6.96 -4.79 -15.10
C TRP A 299 7.52 -4.91 -13.68
N THR A 300 8.01 -3.80 -13.16
CA THR A 300 8.34 -3.64 -11.75
C THR A 300 7.84 -2.27 -11.29
N VAL A 301 7.08 -2.26 -10.20
CA VAL A 301 6.69 -1.05 -9.49
C VAL A 301 7.26 -1.15 -8.08
N GLN A 302 8.15 -0.23 -7.74
CA GLN A 302 8.76 -0.19 -6.43
C GLN A 302 8.44 1.13 -5.74
N ARG A 303 7.84 1.06 -4.56
CA ARG A 303 7.74 2.20 -3.66
C ARG A 303 9.10 2.52 -3.05
N VAL A 304 9.46 3.80 -3.02
CA VAL A 304 10.68 4.29 -2.36
C VAL A 304 10.27 4.97 -1.05
N ASN A 305 10.97 4.64 0.05
CA ASN A 305 10.81 5.38 1.30
C ASN A 305 11.42 6.77 1.14
N VAL A 306 10.62 7.81 1.39
CA VAL A 306 11.01 9.20 1.18
C VAL A 306 11.50 9.88 2.46
N ASN A 307 11.65 9.12 3.55
CA ASN A 307 12.16 9.58 4.85
C ASN A 307 13.69 9.76 4.91
N GLY A 308 14.35 10.09 3.79
CA GLY A 308 15.80 10.22 3.65
C GLY A 308 16.27 11.66 3.41
#